data_AF-A0A2E6J5W0-F1
#
_entry.id   AF-A0A2E6J5W0-F1
#
_cell.length_a   1.000
_cell.length_b   1.000
_cell.length_c   1.000
_cell.angle_alpha   90.00
_cell.angle_beta   90.00
_cell.angle_gamma   90.00
#
_symmetry.space_group_name_H-M   'P 1'
#
loop_
_entity.id
_entity.type
_entity.pdbx_description
1 polymer ?
#
loop_
_entity_poly.entity_id
_entity_poly.type
_entity_poly.pdbx_seq_one_letter_code
_entity_poly.pdbx_strand_id
1 'polypeptide(L)'
;MNDIENLMNRLRSSRLKINDLIKNIPDEHIHLPIPNNEEGRNAGRFKTVQEVLYRFIAHEVEHTIHLTKILSALNKDMSEAKMILKELQESRAKLEGIIVTLEDGDLDRKPHSNEWSPRKIIDHLLHTEETFLSDMIIQVIEQKKLMERE
;
A
#
# COMPACT_ATOMS: atom_id res chain seq x y z
N MET A 1 -9.73 -14.24 -13.83
CA MET A 1 -9.15 -13.78 -12.56
C MET A 1 -8.70 -15.01 -11.78
N ASN A 2 -7.42 -15.11 -11.40
CA ASN A 2 -6.94 -16.23 -10.57
C ASN A 2 -7.16 -15.95 -9.08
N ASP A 3 -6.99 -16.96 -8.21
CA ASP A 3 -7.26 -16.83 -6.77
C ASP A 3 -6.39 -15.77 -6.08
N ILE A 4 -5.13 -15.62 -6.50
CA ILE A 4 -4.22 -14.60 -5.96
C ILE A 4 -4.73 -13.21 -6.32
N GLU A 5 -5.09 -12.99 -7.59
CA GLU A 5 -5.64 -11.74 -8.08
C GLU A 5 -6.95 -11.38 -7.36
N ASN A 6 -7.80 -12.37 -7.10
CA ASN A 6 -9.02 -12.19 -6.31
C ASN A 6 -8.70 -11.72 -4.88
N LEU A 7 -7.75 -12.37 -4.20
CA LEU A 7 -7.33 -11.98 -2.85
C LEU A 7 -6.75 -10.56 -2.83
N MET A 8 -5.91 -10.20 -3.80
CA MET A 8 -5.34 -8.86 -3.91
C MET A 8 -6.43 -7.80 -4.14
N ASN A 9 -7.41 -8.07 -4.99
CA ASN A 9 -8.51 -7.15 -5.22
C ASN A 9 -9.40 -6.98 -3.98
N ARG A 10 -9.61 -8.04 -3.20
CA ARG A 10 -10.31 -7.97 -1.90
C ARG A 10 -9.54 -7.14 -0.89
N LEU A 11 -8.22 -7.30 -0.78
CA LEU A 11 -7.36 -6.49 0.09
C LEU A 11 -7.44 -5.01 -0.30
N ARG A 12 -7.29 -4.68 -1.59
CA ARG A 12 -7.43 -3.30 -2.10
C ARG A 12 -8.79 -2.70 -1.79
N SER A 13 -9.86 -3.45 -2.02
CA SER A 13 -11.23 -3.00 -1.73
C SER A 13 -11.45 -2.75 -0.24
N SER A 14 -10.90 -3.63 0.62
CA SER A 14 -10.94 -3.43 2.08
C SER A 14 -10.19 -2.17 2.49
N ARG A 15 -8.99 -1.94 1.93
CA ARG A 15 -8.18 -0.74 2.18
C ARG A 15 -8.93 0.54 1.81
N LEU A 16 -9.58 0.59 0.65
CA LEU A 16 -10.34 1.77 0.22
C LEU A 16 -11.47 2.12 1.20
N LYS A 17 -12.19 1.12 1.72
CA LYS A 17 -13.24 1.35 2.73
C LYS A 17 -12.69 1.93 4.03
N ILE A 18 -11.54 1.43 4.48
CA ILE A 18 -10.90 1.93 5.70
C ILE A 18 -10.34 3.33 5.48
N ASN A 19 -9.74 3.61 4.32
CA ASN A 19 -9.26 4.95 3.98
C ASN A 19 -10.40 5.96 3.97
N ASP A 20 -11.53 5.63 3.35
CA ASP A 20 -12.71 6.50 3.32
C ASP A 20 -13.27 6.75 4.74
N LEU A 21 -13.31 5.71 5.59
CA LEU A 21 -13.70 5.87 6.98
C LEU A 21 -12.74 6.80 7.74
N ILE A 22 -11.43 6.54 7.69
CA ILE A 22 -10.43 7.25 8.50
C ILE A 22 -10.25 8.69 8.03
N LYS A 23 -10.24 8.95 6.71
CA LYS A 23 -10.08 10.30 6.14
C LYS A 23 -11.15 11.27 6.63
N ASN A 24 -12.33 10.76 6.99
CA ASN A 24 -13.46 11.54 7.45
C ASN A 24 -13.58 11.64 8.98
N ILE A 25 -12.58 11.17 9.75
CA ILE A 25 -12.54 11.33 11.21
C ILE A 25 -11.89 12.68 11.54
N PRO A 26 -12.62 13.66 12.10
CA PRO A 26 -12.03 14.90 12.58
C PRO A 26 -11.07 14.66 13.74
N ASP A 27 -10.06 15.52 13.88
CA ASP A 27 -9.07 15.42 14.96
C ASP A 27 -9.72 15.47 16.35
N GLU A 28 -10.78 16.26 16.53
CA GLU A 28 -11.54 16.33 17.78
C GLU A 28 -12.22 15.01 18.15
N HIS A 29 -12.42 14.10 17.18
CA HIS A 29 -13.06 12.81 17.39
C HIS A 29 -12.07 11.68 17.74
N ILE A 30 -10.76 11.87 17.54
CA ILE A 30 -9.73 10.83 17.76
C ILE A 30 -9.72 10.33 19.22
N HIS A 31 -10.03 11.21 20.17
CA HIS A 31 -10.02 10.89 21.60
C HIS A 31 -11.40 10.54 22.16
N LEU A 32 -12.45 10.47 21.32
CA LEU A 32 -13.76 10.07 21.78
C LEU A 32 -13.74 8.64 22.34
N PRO A 33 -14.51 8.39 23.42
CA PRO A 33 -14.57 7.09 24.03
C PRO A 33 -15.28 6.08 23.11
N ILE A 34 -14.77 4.85 23.07
CA ILE A 34 -15.51 3.73 22.49
C ILE A 34 -16.58 3.31 23.50
N PRO A 35 -17.88 3.32 23.14
CA PRO A 35 -18.93 2.87 24.03
C PRO A 35 -18.66 1.44 24.49
N ASN A 36 -18.69 1.21 25.81
CA ASN A 36 -18.55 -0.12 26.38
C ASN A 36 -19.90 -0.85 26.40
N ASN A 37 -20.59 -0.86 25.26
CA ASN A 37 -21.93 -1.42 25.10
C ASN A 37 -21.91 -2.85 24.53
N GLU A 38 -20.74 -3.41 24.24
CA GLU A 38 -20.60 -4.77 23.74
C GLU A 38 -20.54 -5.79 24.89
N GLU A 39 -21.41 -6.81 24.85
CA GLU A 39 -21.17 -8.07 25.55
C GLU A 39 -20.30 -8.97 24.67
N GLY A 40 -19.24 -9.58 25.24
CA GLY A 40 -18.41 -10.57 24.54
C GLY A 40 -16.91 -10.29 24.59
N ARG A 41 -16.14 -10.97 23.71
CA ARG A 41 -14.66 -11.02 23.76
C ARG A 41 -13.93 -9.68 23.57
N ASN A 42 -14.62 -8.64 23.13
CA ASN A 42 -14.04 -7.32 22.87
C ASN A 42 -14.56 -6.22 23.82
N ALA A 43 -15.43 -6.55 24.78
CA ALA A 43 -15.95 -5.63 25.78
C ALA A 43 -14.80 -4.94 26.54
N GLY A 44 -14.78 -3.61 26.54
CA GLY A 44 -13.76 -2.80 27.22
C GLY A 44 -12.33 -2.95 26.67
N ARG A 45 -12.14 -3.57 25.50
CA ARG A 45 -10.81 -3.82 24.93
C ARG A 45 -10.10 -2.54 24.47
N PHE A 46 -10.87 -1.59 23.94
CA PHE A 46 -10.38 -0.29 23.50
C PHE A 46 -11.18 0.80 24.20
N LYS A 47 -10.49 1.85 24.63
CA LYS A 47 -11.08 2.97 25.36
C LYS A 47 -11.42 4.13 24.44
N THR A 48 -10.64 4.33 23.37
CA THR A 48 -10.78 5.49 22.47
C THR A 48 -10.68 5.10 21.00
N VAL A 49 -11.16 5.96 20.10
CA VAL A 49 -10.99 5.81 18.64
C VAL A 49 -9.50 5.65 18.30
N GLN A 50 -8.62 6.46 18.91
CA GLN A 50 -7.17 6.38 18.73
C GLN A 50 -6.61 4.97 18.99
N GLU A 51 -7.02 4.30 20.07
CA GLU A 51 -6.53 2.96 20.40
C GLU A 51 -6.96 1.93 19.33
N VAL A 52 -8.16 2.09 18.76
CA VAL A 52 -8.63 1.25 17.63
C VAL A 52 -7.80 1.53 16.37
N LEU A 53 -7.48 2.79 16.08
CA LEU A 53 -6.64 3.15 14.94
C LEU A 53 -5.23 2.56 15.05
N TYR A 54 -4.61 2.63 16.23
CA TYR A 54 -3.33 1.95 16.46
C TYR A 54 -3.45 0.43 16.34
N ARG A 55 -4.59 -0.16 16.73
CA ARG A 55 -4.83 -1.59 16.55
C ARG A 55 -4.86 -2.00 15.07
N PHE A 56 -5.43 -1.20 14.17
CA PHE A 56 -5.40 -1.49 12.73
C PHE A 56 -3.97 -1.66 12.23
N ILE A 57 -3.08 -0.74 12.61
CA ILE A 57 -1.65 -0.79 12.22
C ILE A 57 -1.00 -2.06 12.77
N ALA A 58 -1.14 -2.31 14.08
CA ALA A 58 -0.53 -3.48 14.71
C ALA A 58 -1.05 -4.80 14.12
N HIS A 59 -2.34 -4.87 13.77
CA HIS A 59 -2.97 -6.05 13.20
C HIS A 59 -2.40 -6.40 11.82
N GLU A 60 -2.21 -5.40 10.95
CA GLU A 60 -1.60 -5.60 9.62
C GLU A 60 -0.16 -6.13 9.75
N VAL A 61 0.62 -5.57 10.68
CA VAL A 61 2.00 -6.01 10.95
C VAL A 61 2.03 -7.45 11.47
N GLU A 62 1.19 -7.78 12.45
CA GLU A 62 1.06 -9.14 13.01
C GLU A 62 0.77 -10.17 11.91
N HIS A 63 -0.20 -9.89 11.03
CA HIS A 63 -0.57 -10.84 9.97
C HIS A 63 0.44 -10.91 8.82
N THR A 64 1.18 -9.85 8.56
CA THR A 64 2.33 -9.88 7.65
C THR A 64 3.43 -10.82 8.17
N ILE A 65 3.73 -10.76 9.46
CA ILE A 65 4.65 -11.70 10.12
C ILE A 65 4.11 -13.14 10.04
N HIS A 66 2.82 -13.35 10.31
CA HIS A 66 2.21 -14.68 10.20
C HIS A 66 2.31 -15.27 8.79
N LEU A 67 1.99 -14.49 7.76
CA LEU A 67 2.12 -14.95 6.37
C LEU A 67 3.57 -15.28 6.04
N THR A 68 4.53 -14.45 6.48
CA THR A 68 5.96 -14.69 6.28
C THR A 68 6.41 -16.01 6.91
N LYS A 69 5.98 -16.28 8.15
CA LYS A 69 6.25 -17.56 8.84
C LYS A 69 5.67 -18.75 8.08
N ILE A 70 4.45 -18.64 7.54
CA ILE A 70 3.81 -19.69 6.74
C ILE A 70 4.62 -19.95 5.46
N LEU A 71 5.00 -18.91 4.73
CA LEU A 71 5.78 -19.05 3.49
C LEU A 71 7.15 -19.70 3.74
N SER A 72 7.82 -19.31 4.83
CA SER A 72 9.07 -19.94 5.27
C SER A 72 8.87 -21.42 5.61
N ALA A 73 7.83 -21.76 6.37
CA ALA A 73 7.51 -23.16 6.71
C ALA A 73 7.14 -24.02 5.48
N LEU A 74 6.64 -23.39 4.41
CA LEU A 74 6.35 -24.04 3.12
C LEU A 74 7.58 -24.13 2.19
N ASN A 75 8.78 -23.73 2.65
CA ASN A 75 10.00 -23.62 1.85
C ASN A 75 9.79 -22.82 0.56
N LYS A 76 9.02 -21.73 0.65
CA LYS A 76 8.78 -20.82 -0.48
C LYS A 76 9.81 -19.69 -0.43
N ASP A 77 11.00 -19.99 -0.94
CA ASP A 77 12.02 -18.97 -1.13
C ASP A 77 11.63 -18.00 -2.23
N MET A 78 11.91 -16.72 -1.99
CA MET A 78 11.74 -15.68 -3.02
C MET A 78 12.97 -15.67 -3.91
N SER A 79 12.77 -15.75 -5.23
CA SER A 79 13.84 -15.38 -6.17
C SER A 79 14.17 -13.90 -6.03
N GLU A 80 15.36 -13.48 -6.46
CA GLU A 80 15.77 -12.07 -6.43
C GLU A 80 14.72 -11.13 -7.06
N ALA A 81 14.19 -11.48 -8.24
CA ALA A 81 13.12 -10.72 -8.88
C ALA A 81 11.83 -10.58 -8.01
N LYS A 82 11.49 -11.59 -7.20
CA LYS A 82 10.35 -11.53 -6.29
C LYS A 82 10.65 -10.69 -5.05
N MET A 83 11.89 -10.71 -4.56
CA MET A 83 12.33 -9.81 -3.49
C MET A 83 12.24 -8.35 -3.96
N ILE A 84 12.75 -8.05 -5.15
CA ILE A 84 12.64 -6.72 -5.78
C ILE A 84 11.17 -6.33 -5.94
N LEU A 85 10.31 -7.22 -6.43
CA LEU A 85 8.87 -6.96 -6.55
C LEU A 85 8.22 -6.64 -5.20
N LYS A 86 8.56 -7.37 -4.13
CA LYS A 86 8.07 -7.08 -2.77
C LYS A 86 8.47 -5.66 -2.34
N GLU A 87 9.75 -5.29 -2.49
CA GLU A 87 10.24 -3.96 -2.13
C GLU A 87 9.57 -2.85 -2.95
N LEU A 88 9.33 -3.08 -4.24
CA LEU A 88 8.57 -2.14 -5.09
C LEU A 88 7.14 -1.96 -4.59
N GLN A 89 6.45 -3.03 -4.19
CA GLN A 89 5.09 -2.95 -3.64
C GLN A 89 5.06 -2.18 -2.31
N GLU A 90 6.02 -2.42 -1.43
CA GLU A 90 6.12 -1.69 -0.15
C GLU A 90 6.43 -0.20 -0.36
N SER A 91 7.34 0.12 -1.28
CA SER A 91 7.66 1.50 -1.65
C SER A 91 6.44 2.21 -2.25
N ARG A 92 5.71 1.54 -3.17
CA ARG A 92 4.47 2.06 -3.75
C ARG A 92 3.42 2.35 -2.67
N ALA A 93 3.23 1.43 -1.72
CA ALA A 93 2.26 1.60 -0.65
C ALA A 93 2.58 2.80 0.24
N LYS A 94 3.87 3.09 0.50
CA LYS A 94 4.30 4.29 1.22
C LYS A 94 3.94 5.56 0.46
N LEU A 95 4.18 5.60 -0.85
CA LEU A 95 3.81 6.73 -1.71
C LEU A 95 2.28 6.92 -1.72
N GLU A 96 1.50 5.86 -1.96
CA GLU A 96 0.02 5.89 -1.92
C GLU A 96 -0.50 6.37 -0.56
N GLY A 97 0.16 5.96 0.53
CA GLY A 97 -0.19 6.37 1.89
C GLY A 97 0.00 7.86 2.16
N ILE A 98 0.94 8.53 1.47
CA ILE A 98 1.08 9.99 1.52
C ILE A 98 0.00 10.65 0.64
N ILE A 99 -0.23 10.12 -0.56
CA ILE A 99 -1.18 10.70 -1.52
C ILE A 99 -2.60 10.72 -0.94
N VAL A 100 -3.02 9.66 -0.24
CA VAL A 100 -4.39 9.57 0.29
C VAL A 100 -4.70 10.61 1.37
N THR A 101 -3.68 11.20 2.00
CA THR A 101 -3.86 12.26 3.01
C THR A 101 -3.93 13.66 2.41
N LEU A 102 -3.73 13.80 1.09
CA LEU A 102 -3.79 15.10 0.42
C LEU A 102 -5.24 15.53 0.14
N GLU A 103 -5.45 16.84 0.09
CA GLU A 103 -6.64 17.44 -0.50
C GLU A 103 -6.39 17.74 -1.99
N ASP A 104 -7.46 17.83 -2.78
CA ASP A 104 -7.34 18.09 -4.22
C ASP A 104 -6.56 19.38 -4.54
N GLY A 105 -6.70 20.40 -3.67
CA GLY A 105 -5.99 21.67 -3.78
C GLY A 105 -4.47 21.57 -3.55
N ASP A 106 -4.00 20.52 -2.87
CA ASP A 106 -2.57 20.33 -2.59
C ASP A 106 -1.82 19.82 -3.82
N LEU A 107 -2.50 19.14 -4.74
CA LEU A 107 -1.87 18.41 -5.86
C LEU A 107 -1.02 19.31 -6.77
N ASP A 108 -1.45 20.55 -6.95
CA ASP A 108 -0.82 21.53 -7.85
C ASP A 108 -0.09 22.64 -7.09
N ARG A 109 -0.16 22.64 -5.76
CA ARG A 109 0.55 23.60 -4.91
C ARG A 109 2.04 23.28 -4.90
N LYS A 110 2.86 24.32 -5.05
CA LYS A 110 4.31 24.24 -4.91
C LYS A 110 4.76 24.89 -3.61
N PRO A 111 5.78 24.35 -2.92
CA PRO A 111 6.36 25.05 -1.77
C PRO A 111 7.08 26.34 -2.23
N HIS A 112 7.85 26.24 -3.33
CA HIS A 112 8.49 27.37 -4.00
C HIS A 112 8.32 27.30 -5.53
N SER A 113 8.50 28.43 -6.22
CA SER A 113 8.24 28.54 -7.66
C SER A 113 9.08 27.59 -8.54
N ASN A 114 10.29 27.28 -8.10
CA ASN A 114 11.25 26.37 -8.75
C ASN A 114 11.13 24.90 -8.33
N GLU A 115 10.25 24.57 -7.39
CA GLU A 115 10.07 23.20 -6.90
C GLU A 115 8.91 22.49 -7.62
N TRP A 116 8.85 21.17 -7.45
CA TRP A 116 7.80 20.33 -8.03
C TRP A 116 6.58 20.29 -7.11
N SER A 117 5.39 20.25 -7.72
CA SER A 117 4.15 19.93 -7.00
C SER A 117 4.02 18.43 -6.79
N PRO A 118 3.15 17.96 -5.87
CA PRO A 118 2.85 16.54 -5.72
C PRO A 118 2.46 15.85 -7.03
N ARG A 119 1.60 16.47 -7.85
CA ARG A 119 1.21 15.92 -9.16
C ARG A 119 2.43 15.70 -10.07
N LYS A 120 3.33 16.68 -10.15
CA LYS A 120 4.52 16.58 -10.99
C LYS A 120 5.48 15.46 -10.53
N ILE A 121 5.59 15.22 -9.23
CA ILE A 121 6.38 14.10 -8.68
C ILE A 121 5.76 12.76 -9.12
N ILE A 122 4.44 12.62 -9.00
CA ILE A 122 3.73 11.40 -9.37
C ILE A 122 3.84 11.15 -10.88
N ASP A 123 3.60 12.17 -11.71
CA ASP A 123 3.69 12.07 -13.17
C ASP A 123 5.11 11.68 -13.62
N HIS A 124 6.14 12.28 -12.98
CA HIS A 124 7.53 11.93 -13.28
C HIS A 124 7.84 10.47 -12.94
N LEU A 125 7.35 9.98 -11.79
CA LEU A 125 7.56 8.61 -11.36
C LEU A 125 6.89 7.62 -12.33
N LEU A 126 5.62 7.85 -12.69
CA LEU A 126 4.88 7.02 -13.64
C LEU A 126 5.57 6.97 -15.00
N HIS A 127 5.98 8.13 -15.54
CA HIS A 127 6.69 8.20 -16.81
C HIS A 127 8.00 7.40 -16.78
N THR A 128 8.77 7.52 -15.69
CA THR A 128 10.05 6.82 -15.55
C THR A 128 9.87 5.31 -15.52
N GLU A 129 8.88 4.82 -14.79
CA GLU A 129 8.64 3.38 -14.66
C GLU A 129 8.00 2.77 -15.90
N GLU A 130 6.88 3.33 -16.37
CA GLU A 130 6.05 2.73 -17.42
C GLU A 130 6.65 2.85 -18.81
N THR A 131 7.43 3.90 -19.06
CA THR A 131 8.10 4.08 -20.35
C THR A 131 9.56 3.66 -20.23
N PHE A 132 10.37 4.43 -19.50
CA PHE A 132 11.82 4.29 -19.61
C PHE A 132 12.34 2.94 -19.07
N LEU A 133 12.00 2.58 -17.83
CA LEU A 133 12.51 1.35 -17.21
C LEU A 133 11.87 0.09 -17.82
N SER A 134 10.55 0.10 -18.04
CA SER A 134 9.85 -1.02 -18.65
C SER A 134 10.34 -1.31 -20.07
N ASP A 135 10.54 -0.28 -20.91
CA ASP A 135 11.02 -0.47 -22.28
C ASP A 135 12.39 -1.14 -22.33
N MET A 136 13.32 -0.74 -21.45
CA MET A 136 14.65 -1.38 -21.37
C MET A 136 14.55 -2.88 -21.05
N ILE A 137 13.69 -3.27 -20.11
CA ILE A 137 13.49 -4.67 -19.73
C ILE A 137 12.87 -5.46 -20.89
N ILE A 138 11.83 -4.91 -21.53
CA ILE A 138 11.13 -5.54 -22.65
C ILE A 138 12.10 -5.77 -23.81
N GLN A 139 12.86 -4.74 -24.20
CA GLN A 139 13.82 -4.80 -25.30
C GLN A 139 14.85 -5.93 -25.11
N VAL A 140 15.46 -6.05 -23.93
CA VAL A 140 16.45 -7.10 -23.66
C VAL A 140 15.83 -8.50 -23.70
N ILE A 141 14.61 -8.66 -23.17
CA ILE A 141 13.89 -9.94 -23.21
C ILE A 141 13.53 -10.33 -24.66
N GLU A 142 13.07 -9.38 -25.46
CA GLU A 142 12.73 -9.62 -26.86
C GLU A 142 13.95 -9.98 -27.70
N GLN A 143 15.07 -9.27 -27.53
CA GLN A 143 16.34 -9.58 -28.19
C GLN A 143 16.79 -11.00 -27.86
N LYS A 144 16.75 -11.41 -26.59
CA LYS A 144 17.08 -12.78 -26.18
C LYS A 144 16.20 -13.82 -26.86
N LYS A 145 14.89 -13.59 -26.93
CA LYS A 145 13.94 -14.51 -27.61
C LYS A 145 14.20 -14.64 -29.11
N LEU A 146 14.67 -13.58 -29.76
CA LEU A 146 15.03 -13.64 -31.19
C LEU A 146 16.27 -14.50 -31.39
N MET A 147 17.31 -14.32 -30.57
CA MET A 147 18.53 -15.13 -30.63
C MET A 147 18.30 -16.62 -30.35
N GLU A 148 17.31 -16.97 -29.52
CA GLU A 148 16.97 -18.38 -29.21
C GLU A 148 16.12 -19.06 -30.30
N ARG A 149 15.68 -18.33 -31.33
CA ARG A 149 14.88 -18.85 -32.47
C ARG A 149 15.70 -19.10 -33.73
N GLU A 150 16.94 -18.64 -33.77
CA GLU A 150 17.93 -18.86 -34.84
C GLU A 150 18.81 -20.08 -34.54
#